data_AF-A0A514ZVX7-F1
#
_entry.id   AF-A0A514ZVX7-F1
#
_cell.length_a   1.000
_cell.length_b   1.000
_cell.length_c   1.000
_cell.angle_alpha   90.00
_cell.angle_beta   90.00
_cell.angle_gamma   90.00
#
_symmetry.space_group_name_H-M   'P 1'
#
loop_
_entity.id
_entity.type
_entity.pdbx_description
1 polymer ?
#
loop_
_entity_poly.entity_id
_entity_poly.type
_entity_poly.pdbx_seq_one_letter_code
_entity_poly.pdbx_strand_id
1 'polypeptide(L)' 'MNELEQILEDTELRAGAIARLLTLIERDSDIINRHRSIGDSGSYVQQYIDLREANLATLSHLLEAKGKIRAELHFTEQAA' A
#
# COMPACT_ATOMS: atom_id res chain seq x y z
N MET A 1 25.71 12.70 -10.72
CA MET A 1 24.41 12.79 -10.06
C MET A 1 24.59 13.66 -8.82
N ASN A 2 23.81 14.73 -8.70
CA ASN A 2 23.82 15.63 -7.56
C ASN A 2 23.00 15.00 -6.40
N GLU A 3 23.41 15.22 -5.16
CA GLU A 3 22.71 14.79 -3.93
C GLU A 3 21.21 15.12 -3.94
N LEU A 4 20.81 16.28 -4.50
CA LEU A 4 19.40 16.66 -4.68
C LEU A 4 18.64 15.77 -5.68
N GLU A 5 19.29 15.34 -6.76
CA GLU A 5 18.68 14.44 -7.76
C GLU A 5 18.41 13.07 -7.14
N GLN A 6 19.36 12.58 -6.33
CA GLN A 6 19.23 11.30 -5.63
C GLN A 6 18.11 11.34 -4.57
N ILE A 7 18.01 12.43 -3.79
CA ILE A 7 16.92 12.62 -2.82
C ILE A 7 15.55 12.64 -3.52
N LEU A 8 15.46 13.27 -4.70
CA LEU A 8 14.22 13.32 -5.48
C LEU A 8 13.84 11.94 -6.02
N GLU A 9 14.79 11.22 -6.62
CA GLU A 9 14.58 9.86 -7.13
C GLU A 9 14.12 8.90 -6.01
N ASP A 10 14.81 8.89 -4.87
CA ASP A 10 14.44 8.09 -3.70
C ASP A 10 13.05 8.44 -3.17
N THR A 11 12.69 9.73 -3.23
CA THR A 11 11.37 10.22 -2.82
C THR A 11 10.25 9.75 -3.76
N GLU A 12 10.47 9.81 -5.06
CA GLU A 12 9.51 9.35 -6.08
C GLU A 12 9.33 7.84 -6.04
N LEU A 13 10.42 7.08 -5.92
CA LEU A 13 10.39 5.63 -5.75
C LEU A 13 9.59 5.23 -4.50
N ARG A 14 9.81 5.94 -3.38
CA ARG A 14 9.07 5.71 -2.14
C ARG A 14 7.58 6.05 -2.28
N ALA A 15 7.23 7.17 -2.90
CA ALA A 15 5.84 7.54 -3.16
C ALA A 15 5.13 6.49 -4.02
N GLY A 16 5.79 6.01 -5.08
CA GLY A 16 5.28 4.94 -5.94
C GLY A 16 5.11 3.60 -5.21
N ALA A 17 6.05 3.26 -4.31
CA ALA A 17 5.92 2.06 -3.47
C ALA A 17 4.73 2.15 -2.50
N ILE A 18 4.54 3.32 -1.87
CA ILE A 18 3.39 3.58 -0.99
C ILE A 18 2.07 3.44 -1.75
N ALA A 19 1.93 4.05 -2.93
CA ALA A 19 0.71 3.97 -3.73
C ALA A 19 0.35 2.53 -4.12
N ARG A 20 1.36 1.73 -4.49
CA ARG A 20 1.18 0.30 -4.79
C ARG A 20 0.73 -0.50 -3.57
N LEU A 21 1.31 -0.25 -2.40
CA LEU A 21 0.93 -0.93 -1.16
C LEU A 21 -0.51 -0.61 -0.75
N LEU A 22 -0.93 0.64 -0.87
CA LEU A 22 -2.33 1.03 -0.59
C LEU A 22 -3.30 0.26 -1.49
N THR A 23 -3.02 0.18 -2.79
CA THR A 23 -3.85 -0.58 -3.75
C THR A 23 -3.91 -2.08 -3.40
N LEU A 24 -2.80 -2.66 -2.95
CA LEU A 24 -2.76 -4.07 -2.52
C LEU A 24 -3.58 -4.30 -1.25
N ILE A 25 -3.44 -3.43 -0.24
CA ILE A 25 -4.17 -3.50 1.03
C ILE A 25 -5.69 -3.41 0.79
N GLU A 26 -6.12 -2.52 -0.12
CA GLU A 26 -7.52 -2.40 -0.52
C GLU A 26 -8.02 -3.69 -1.16
N ARG A 27 -7.29 -4.24 -2.14
CA ARG A 27 -7.66 -5.51 -2.80
C ARG A 27 -7.72 -6.69 -1.84
N ASP A 28 -6.73 -6.82 -0.95
CA ASP A 28 -6.71 -7.87 0.06
C ASP A 28 -7.92 -7.73 1.00
N SER A 29 -8.28 -6.51 1.39
CA SER A 29 -9.45 -6.23 2.21
C SER A 29 -10.77 -6.56 1.51
N ASP A 30 -10.89 -6.26 0.23
CA ASP A 30 -12.07 -6.61 -0.57
C ASP A 30 -12.25 -8.13 -0.66
N ILE A 31 -11.18 -8.88 -0.87
CA ILE A 31 -11.21 -10.35 -0.92
C ILE A 31 -11.64 -10.90 0.43
N ILE A 32 -11.02 -10.45 1.53
CA ILE A 32 -11.39 -10.86 2.89
C ILE A 32 -12.87 -10.59 3.18
N ASN A 33 -13.36 -9.40 2.83
CA ASN A 33 -14.75 -9.00 3.09
C ASN A 33 -15.74 -9.84 2.27
N ARG A 34 -15.43 -10.14 1.00
CA ARG A 34 -16.28 -11.01 0.14
C ARG A 34 -16.38 -12.44 0.67
N HIS A 35 -15.30 -13.01 1.20
CA HIS A 35 -15.35 -14.35 1.79
C HIS A 35 -16.08 -14.36 3.14
N ARG A 36 -15.84 -13.35 3.99
CA ARG A 36 -16.54 -13.23 5.26
C ARG A 36 -18.05 -13.05 5.10
N SER A 37 -18.51 -12.33 4.08
CA SER A 37 -19.94 -12.11 3.84
C SER A 37 -20.72 -13.38 3.48
N ILE A 38 -20.03 -14.41 2.96
CA ILE A 38 -20.60 -15.73 2.68
C ILE A 38 -20.32 -16.75 3.79
N GLY A 39 -19.74 -16.32 4.92
CA GLY A 39 -19.40 -17.18 6.05
C GLY A 39 -18.15 -18.05 5.84
N ASP A 40 -17.36 -17.79 4.80
CA ASP A 40 -16.11 -18.49 4.54
C ASP A 40 -14.96 -17.83 5.31
N SER A 41 -14.32 -18.60 6.17
CA SER A 41 -13.14 -18.21 6.96
C SER A 41 -12.02 -19.25 6.82
N GLY A 42 -11.97 -19.94 5.67
CA GLY A 42 -10.98 -20.97 5.40
C GLY A 42 -9.53 -20.44 5.38
N SER A 43 -8.58 -21.37 5.29
CA SER A 43 -7.14 -21.08 5.24
C SER A 43 -6.74 -20.10 4.13
N TYR A 44 -7.50 -20.05 3.04
CA TYR A 44 -7.31 -19.09 1.95
C TYR A 44 -7.58 -17.65 2.38
N VAL A 45 -8.62 -17.40 3.19
CA VAL A 45 -8.91 -16.07 3.75
C VAL A 45 -7.81 -15.63 4.70
N GLN A 46 -7.27 -16.57 5.49
CA GLN A 46 -6.15 -16.29 6.38
C GLN A 46 -4.90 -15.82 5.62
N GLN A 47 -4.61 -16.39 4.45
CA GLN A 47 -3.48 -15.94 3.62
C GLN A 47 -3.61 -14.47 3.21
N TYR A 48 -4.82 -14.00 2.86
CA TYR A 48 -5.03 -12.58 2.55
C TYR A 48 -4.92 -11.68 3.77
N ILE A 49 -5.31 -12.16 4.95
CA ILE A 49 -5.11 -11.43 6.21
C ILE A 49 -3.61 -11.25 6.46
N ASP A 50 -2.83 -12.33 6.34
CA ASP A 50 -1.39 -12.31 6.57
C ASP A 50 -0.66 -11.42 5.54
N LEU A 51 -1.05 -11.50 4.26
CA LEU A 51 -0.54 -10.62 3.19
C LEU A 51 -0.84 -9.15 3.48
N ARG A 52 -2.06 -8.84 3.88
CA ARG A 52 -2.46 -7.48 4.22
C ARG A 52 -1.66 -6.93 5.41
N GLU A 53 -1.43 -7.75 6.44
CA GLU A 53 -0.61 -7.37 7.60
C GLU A 53 0.86 -7.09 7.21
N ALA A 54 1.45 -7.94 6.35
CA ALA A 54 2.79 -7.70 5.81
C ALA A 54 2.86 -6.41 4.97
N ASN A 55 1.85 -6.15 4.15
CA ASN A 55 1.75 -4.92 3.35
C ASN A 55 1.61 -3.68 4.24
N LEU A 56 0.80 -3.76 5.30
CA LEU A 56 0.65 -2.67 6.29
C LEU A 56 1.94 -2.40 7.07
N ALA A 57 2.67 -3.44 7.48
CA ALA A 57 3.96 -3.28 8.14
C ALA A 57 4.98 -2.57 7.22
N THR A 58 5.02 -2.98 5.94
CA THR A 58 5.87 -2.34 4.93
C THR A 58 5.47 -0.87 4.70
N LEU A 59 4.16 -0.59 4.64
CA LEU A 59 3.65 0.78 4.51
C LEU A 59 4.07 1.66 5.69
N SER A 60 3.96 1.16 6.93
CA SER A 60 4.42 1.88 8.13
C SER A 60 5.90 2.23 8.02
N HIS A 61 6.73 1.25 7.62
CA HIS A 61 8.17 1.46 7.45
C HIS A 61 8.49 2.57 6.41
N LEU A 62 7.81 2.56 5.27
CA LEU A 62 8.02 3.58 4.23
C LEU A 62 7.55 4.98 4.66
N LEU A 63 6.49 5.08 5.46
CA LEU A 63 5.99 6.34 6.01
C LEU A 63 6.91 6.90 7.12
N GLU A 64 7.50 6.03 7.93
CA GLU A 64 8.43 6.39 9.01
C GLU A 64 9.85 6.73 8.50
N ALA A 65 10.20 6.30 7.29
CA ALA A 65 11.50 6.59 6.70
C ALA A 65 11.75 8.10 6.62
N LYS A 66 12.92 8.55 7.10
CA LYS A 66 13.31 9.97 7.07
C LYS A 66 13.43 10.46 5.61
N GLY A 67 12.85 11.63 5.34
CA GLY A 67 12.81 12.26 4.01
C GLY A 67 11.41 12.78 3.72
N LYS A 68 11.26 13.90 2.99
CA LYS A 68 9.93 14.42 2.64
C LYS A 68 9.34 13.58 1.51
N ILE A 69 8.12 13.06 1.67
CA ILE A 69 7.38 12.51 0.53
C ILE A 69 6.88 13.71 -0.27
N ARG A 70 7.28 13.84 -1.54
CA ARG A 70 6.64 14.80 -2.46
C ARG A 70 5.30 14.20 -2.86
N ALA A 71 4.32 14.34 -1.98
CA ALA A 71 2.99 13.77 -2.16
C ALA A 71 2.20 14.59 -3.19
N GLU A 72 2.38 14.30 -4.47
CA GLU A 72 1.32 14.53 -5.47
C GLU A 72 0.41 13.29 -5.48
N LEU A 73 -0.27 13.05 -4.35
CA LEU A 73 -1.31 12.03 -4.27
C LEU A 73 -2.58 12.59 -4.89
N HIS A 74 -2.63 12.59 -6.23
CA HIS A 74 -3.89 12.74 -6.95
C HIS A 74 -4.64 11.41 -6.85
N PHE A 75 -5.40 11.23 -5.77
CA PHE A 75 -6.48 10.25 -5.77
C PHE A 75 -7.55 10.76 -6.74
N THR A 76 -7.45 10.37 -8.01
CA THR A 76 -8.60 10.48 -8.90
C THR A 76 -9.61 9.44 -8.44
N GLU A 77 -10.56 9.87 -7.61
CA GLU A 77 -11.86 9.22 -7.52
C GLU A 77 -12.45 9.17 -8.93
N GLN A 78 -12.37 8.01 -9.58
CA GLN A 78 -13.34 7.69 -10.62
C GLN A 78 -14.66 7.37 -9.91
N ALA A 79 -15.42 8.42 -9.59
CA ALA A 79 -16.85 8.32 -9.41
C ALA A 79 -17.48 8.07 -10.79
N ALA A 80 -18.01 6.87 -11.00
CA ALA A 80 -18.92 6.53 -12.08
C ALA A 80 -20.04 5.64 -11.52
#